data_AF-A0A4Q0Z213-F1
#
_entry.id   AF-A0A4Q0Z213-F1
#
_cell.length_a   1.000
_cell.length_b   1.000
_cell.length_c   1.000
_cell.angle_alpha   90.00
_cell.angle_beta   90.00
_cell.angle_gamma   90.00
#
_symmetry.space_group_name_H-M   'P 1'
#
loop_
_entity.id
_entity.type
_entity.pdbx_description
1 polymer ?
#
loop_
_entity_poly.entity_id
_entity_poly.type
_entity_poly.pdbx_seq_one_letter_code
_entity_poly.pdbx_strand_id
1 'polypeptide(L)'
;MNKLLQIPFIIAFSIFLIGCSLQNTSQVSPNNKNEDLQKQIKENINSKYCNKYKKVVNYAASYIEKEFEDGYFSKNDIVGAKAQLFLIESSSPTVFAKNINIANDSYNSNYELAKKSNCDLSEFSSNPLVKLKNSIKILEEKKDKK
;
A
#
# COMPACT_ATOMS: atom_id res chain seq x y z
N MET A 1 63.52 -19.76 -22.46
CA MET A 1 63.83 -18.64 -21.54
C MET A 1 62.55 -17.84 -21.38
N ASN A 2 61.83 -17.72 -20.25
CA ASN A 2 61.97 -18.23 -18.90
C ASN A 2 60.59 -18.74 -18.47
N LYS A 3 60.59 -19.88 -17.79
CA LYS A 3 59.43 -20.46 -17.11
C LYS A 3 59.25 -19.77 -15.74
N LEU A 4 58.05 -19.94 -15.18
CA LEU A 4 57.71 -19.79 -13.76
C LEU A 4 57.64 -18.36 -13.21
N LEU A 5 56.43 -17.82 -13.12
CA LEU A 5 56.01 -17.11 -11.91
C LEU A 5 54.83 -17.88 -11.31
N GLN A 6 55.16 -18.75 -10.36
CA GLN A 6 54.21 -19.46 -9.51
C GLN A 6 53.72 -18.52 -8.40
N ILE A 7 52.42 -18.60 -8.15
CA ILE A 7 51.71 -18.21 -6.93
C ILE A 7 52.44 -18.80 -5.70
N PRO A 8 52.78 -17.99 -4.67
CA PRO A 8 51.95 -17.98 -3.46
C PRO A 8 51.99 -16.66 -2.65
N PHE A 9 50.82 -16.13 -2.28
CA PHE A 9 50.69 -15.26 -1.10
C PHE A 9 49.38 -15.63 -0.38
N ILE A 10 49.40 -16.83 0.20
CA ILE A 10 48.61 -17.16 1.38
C ILE A 10 49.55 -16.95 2.57
N ILE A 11 48.98 -16.57 3.72
CA ILE A 11 49.63 -16.41 5.03
C ILE A 11 50.22 -15.03 5.31
N ALA A 12 49.36 -14.00 5.42
CA ALA A 12 49.69 -12.77 6.16
C ALA A 12 48.47 -12.06 6.76
N PHE A 13 47.42 -12.80 7.19
CA PHE A 13 46.33 -12.18 7.97
C PHE A 13 45.73 -13.15 9.00
N SER A 14 46.61 -13.87 9.69
CA SER A 14 46.29 -14.65 10.89
C SER A 14 47.06 -14.07 12.06
N ILE A 15 46.60 -12.93 12.60
CA ILE A 15 46.69 -12.47 14.00
C ILE A 15 45.78 -11.23 14.08
N PHE A 16 44.50 -11.42 14.38
CA PHE A 16 43.65 -10.43 15.08
C PHE A 16 42.47 -11.17 15.72
N LEU A 17 42.78 -12.28 16.40
CA LEU A 17 41.95 -12.85 17.45
C LEU A 17 42.78 -12.70 18.73
N ILE A 18 42.32 -11.83 19.63
CA ILE A 18 42.41 -11.86 21.10
C ILE A 18 42.15 -10.41 21.55
N GLY A 19 41.04 -10.17 22.25
CA GLY A 19 40.91 -8.90 22.98
C GLY A 19 39.52 -8.35 23.27
N CYS A 20 38.50 -9.17 23.55
CA CYS A 20 37.42 -8.76 24.46
C CYS A 20 36.92 -10.00 25.23
N SER A 21 37.69 -10.36 26.25
CA SER A 21 37.15 -11.06 27.41
C SER A 21 36.26 -10.06 28.14
N LEU A 22 34.94 -10.28 28.15
CA LEU A 22 34.09 -9.71 29.18
C LEU A 22 33.38 -10.84 29.94
N GLN A 23 33.52 -10.72 31.25
CA GLN A 23 33.25 -11.70 32.28
C GLN A 23 31.78 -12.13 32.34
N ASN A 24 31.60 -13.40 32.74
CA ASN A 24 30.45 -14.00 33.38
C ASN A 24 29.36 -13.01 33.81
N THR A 25 28.21 -13.06 33.14
CA THR A 25 26.95 -12.68 33.76
C THR A 25 26.02 -13.89 33.70
N SER A 26 25.49 -14.22 34.87
CA SER A 26 24.67 -15.35 35.24
C SER A 26 23.72 -15.84 34.16
N GLN A 27 23.56 -17.17 34.06
CA GLN A 27 22.40 -17.81 33.46
C GLN A 27 21.13 -17.25 34.12
N VAL A 28 20.57 -16.19 33.54
CA VAL A 28 19.17 -15.84 33.70
C VAL A 28 18.44 -16.64 32.64
N SER A 29 17.57 -17.54 33.10
CA SER A 29 16.58 -18.25 32.28
C SER A 29 16.03 -17.33 31.18
N PRO A 30 15.97 -17.75 29.90
CA PRO A 30 15.53 -16.89 28.81
C PRO A 30 14.01 -16.73 28.91
N ASN A 31 13.57 -15.80 29.75
CA ASN A 31 12.16 -15.50 29.94
C ASN A 31 11.82 -14.23 29.13
N ASN A 32 11.16 -14.44 27.98
CA ASN A 32 10.24 -13.55 27.24
C ASN A 32 10.64 -12.10 26.84
N LYS A 33 11.70 -11.47 27.34
CA LYS A 33 11.97 -10.04 27.05
C LYS A 33 12.43 -9.73 25.62
N ASN A 34 13.16 -10.65 24.97
CA ASN A 34 13.62 -10.45 23.59
C ASN A 34 12.50 -10.63 22.57
N GLU A 35 11.50 -11.45 22.89
CA GLU A 35 10.34 -11.70 22.03
C GLU A 35 9.39 -10.49 22.03
N ASP A 36 9.17 -9.89 23.21
CA ASP A 36 8.35 -8.67 23.34
C ASP A 36 8.95 -7.46 22.60
N LEU A 37 10.27 -7.25 22.65
CA LEU A 37 10.92 -6.15 21.94
C LEU A 37 10.87 -6.33 20.41
N GLN A 38 11.10 -7.56 19.92
CA GLN A 38 10.98 -7.87 18.49
C GLN A 38 9.54 -7.73 17.99
N LYS A 39 8.57 -8.13 18.82
CA LYS A 39 7.14 -7.94 18.53
C LYS A 39 6.77 -6.46 18.45
N GLN A 40 7.22 -5.63 19.40
CA GLN A 40 6.99 -4.18 19.37
C GLN A 40 7.61 -3.50 18.15
N ILE A 41 8.83 -3.88 17.76
CA ILE A 41 9.48 -3.35 16.55
C ILE A 41 8.69 -3.75 15.30
N LYS A 42 8.26 -5.00 15.21
CA LYS A 42 7.45 -5.50 14.10
C LYS A 42 6.09 -4.81 14.02
N GLU A 43 5.43 -4.58 15.15
CA GLU A 43 4.16 -3.85 15.23
C GLU A 43 4.32 -2.38 14.81
N ASN A 44 5.41 -1.71 15.22
CA ASN A 44 5.68 -0.33 14.82
C ASN A 44 5.97 -0.20 13.32
N ILE A 45 6.80 -1.11 12.78
CA ILE A 45 7.08 -1.18 11.34
C ILE A 45 5.78 -1.45 10.57
N ASN A 46 4.94 -2.38 11.04
CA ASN A 46 3.67 -2.69 10.41
C ASN A 46 2.73 -1.47 10.44
N SER A 47 2.60 -0.81 11.59
CA SER A 47 1.83 0.43 11.75
C SER A 47 2.30 1.52 10.77
N LYS A 48 3.61 1.71 10.59
CA LYS A 48 4.16 2.67 9.62
C LYS A 48 3.77 2.33 8.18
N TYR A 49 3.84 1.06 7.77
CA TYR A 49 3.43 0.63 6.43
C TYR A 49 1.93 0.77 6.24
N CYS A 50 1.12 0.37 7.22
CA CYS A 50 -0.32 0.53 7.19
C CYS A 50 -0.73 2.00 7.04
N ASN A 51 -0.15 2.89 7.83
CA ASN A 51 -0.43 4.33 7.72
C ASN A 51 -0.09 4.86 6.32
N LYS A 52 1.04 4.43 5.75
CA LYS A 52 1.43 4.82 4.38
C LYS A 52 0.40 4.35 3.35
N TYR A 53 0.05 3.06 3.35
CA TYR A 53 -0.87 2.51 2.37
C TYR A 53 -2.29 3.04 2.53
N LYS A 54 -2.83 3.06 3.77
CA LYS A 54 -4.15 3.61 4.07
C LYS A 54 -4.27 5.08 3.64
N LYS A 55 -3.21 5.88 3.80
CA LYS A 55 -3.20 7.28 3.32
C LYS A 55 -3.39 7.37 1.82
N VAL A 56 -2.73 6.54 1.04
CA VAL A 56 -2.86 6.53 -0.42
C VAL A 56 -4.23 6.01 -0.85
N VAL A 57 -4.70 4.91 -0.25
CA VAL A 57 -6.04 4.35 -0.48
C VAL A 57 -7.11 5.41 -0.21
N ASN A 58 -7.03 6.10 0.93
CA ASN A 58 -7.97 7.14 1.31
C ASN A 58 -7.97 8.32 0.33
N TYR A 59 -6.78 8.81 -0.04
CA TYR A 59 -6.66 9.91 -0.98
C TYR A 59 -7.23 9.54 -2.36
N ALA A 60 -6.87 8.37 -2.88
CA ALA A 60 -7.35 7.89 -4.18
C ALA A 60 -8.87 7.70 -4.20
N ALA A 61 -9.44 7.09 -3.15
CA ALA A 61 -10.89 6.93 -3.03
C ALA A 61 -11.60 8.29 -2.96
N SER A 62 -11.12 9.19 -2.09
CA SER A 62 -11.69 10.52 -1.92
C SER A 62 -11.61 11.35 -3.21
N TYR A 63 -10.51 11.25 -3.95
CA TYR A 63 -10.36 11.92 -5.23
C TYR A 63 -11.43 11.47 -6.24
N ILE A 64 -11.58 10.14 -6.40
CA ILE A 64 -12.57 9.56 -7.32
C ILE A 64 -14.00 9.95 -6.93
N GLU A 65 -14.34 9.82 -5.65
CA GLU A 65 -15.67 10.17 -5.14
C GLU A 65 -15.97 11.67 -5.34
N LYS A 66 -14.99 12.54 -5.08
CA LYS A 66 -15.14 14.00 -5.22
C LYS A 66 -15.31 14.45 -6.67
N GLU A 67 -14.53 13.90 -7.61
CA GLU A 67 -14.67 14.23 -9.03
C GLU A 67 -16.09 13.95 -9.55
N PHE A 68 -16.71 12.85 -9.07
CA PHE A 68 -18.09 12.53 -9.42
C PHE A 68 -19.12 13.41 -8.70
N GLU A 69 -18.89 13.70 -7.42
CA GLU A 69 -19.75 14.60 -6.64
C GLU A 69 -19.81 16.00 -7.25
N ASP A 70 -18.66 16.63 -7.45
CA ASP A 70 -18.53 18.00 -7.97
C ASP A 70 -18.91 18.07 -9.46
N GLY A 71 -18.58 17.01 -10.22
CA GLY A 71 -18.85 16.91 -11.64
C GLY A 71 -20.34 16.77 -11.95
N TYR A 72 -21.02 15.86 -11.23
CA TYR A 72 -22.30 15.31 -11.67
C TYR A 72 -23.36 15.25 -10.56
N PHE A 73 -23.06 14.64 -9.41
CA PHE A 73 -24.11 14.37 -8.41
C PHE A 73 -24.68 15.64 -7.78
N SER A 74 -23.82 16.60 -7.42
CA SER A 74 -24.23 17.92 -6.91
C SER A 74 -25.13 18.71 -7.88
N LYS A 75 -25.04 18.41 -9.18
CA LYS A 75 -25.83 19.02 -10.26
C LYS A 75 -27.02 18.16 -10.70
N ASN A 76 -27.24 17.02 -10.04
CA ASN A 76 -28.23 16.01 -10.43
C ASN A 76 -28.07 15.50 -11.89
N ASP A 77 -26.84 15.51 -12.42
CA ASP A 77 -26.52 15.05 -13.77
C ASP A 77 -26.22 13.54 -13.80
N ILE A 78 -27.27 12.74 -13.62
CA ILE A 78 -27.16 11.28 -13.57
C ILE A 78 -26.72 10.69 -14.92
N VAL A 79 -27.15 11.32 -16.02
CA VAL A 79 -26.80 10.87 -17.38
C VAL A 79 -25.31 11.10 -17.65
N GLY A 80 -24.79 12.29 -17.29
CA GLY A 80 -23.37 12.59 -17.36
C GLY A 80 -22.52 11.66 -16.51
N ALA A 81 -22.94 11.39 -15.26
CA ALA A 81 -22.25 10.44 -14.39
C ALA A 81 -22.13 9.04 -15.02
N LYS A 82 -23.21 8.53 -15.64
CA LYS A 82 -23.20 7.24 -16.34
C LYS A 82 -22.29 7.23 -17.54
N ALA A 83 -22.36 8.26 -18.37
CA ALA A 83 -21.52 8.37 -19.55
C ALA A 83 -20.04 8.34 -19.17
N GLN A 84 -19.67 9.04 -18.10
CA GLN A 84 -18.30 9.07 -17.62
C GLN A 84 -17.87 7.76 -16.99
N LEU A 85 -18.72 7.13 -16.18
CA LEU A 85 -18.44 5.81 -15.64
C LEU A 85 -18.18 4.80 -16.77
N PHE A 86 -18.99 4.83 -17.84
CA PHE A 86 -18.79 3.99 -19.02
C PHE A 86 -17.42 4.26 -19.69
N LEU A 87 -17.03 5.53 -19.85
CA LEU A 87 -15.72 5.90 -20.42
C LEU A 87 -14.55 5.42 -19.55
N ILE A 88 -14.69 5.49 -18.22
CA ILE A 88 -13.72 4.98 -17.25
C ILE A 88 -13.59 3.46 -17.38
N GLU A 89 -14.71 2.73 -17.32
CA GLU A 89 -14.77 1.26 -17.45
C GLU A 89 -14.21 0.79 -18.81
N SER A 90 -14.37 1.60 -19.86
CA SER A 90 -13.85 1.31 -21.20
C SER A 90 -12.40 1.75 -21.42
N SER A 91 -11.69 2.22 -20.38
CA SER A 91 -10.32 2.75 -20.48
C SER A 91 -10.15 3.84 -21.55
N SER A 92 -11.14 4.72 -21.68
CA SER A 92 -11.12 5.81 -22.66
C SER A 92 -9.90 6.72 -22.48
N PRO A 93 -9.30 7.24 -23.57
CA PRO A 93 -8.12 8.12 -23.49
C PRO A 93 -8.44 9.55 -23.03
N THR A 94 -9.68 9.86 -22.67
CA THR A 94 -10.03 11.18 -22.13
C THR A 94 -9.25 11.49 -20.86
N VAL A 95 -8.93 12.76 -20.63
CA VAL A 95 -8.19 13.20 -19.44
C VAL A 95 -8.90 12.77 -18.16
N PHE A 96 -10.22 12.92 -18.11
CA PHE A 96 -11.04 12.52 -16.96
C PHE A 96 -10.93 11.01 -16.70
N ALA A 97 -11.22 10.17 -17.70
CA ALA A 97 -11.16 8.72 -17.54
C ALA A 97 -9.75 8.24 -17.17
N LYS A 98 -8.72 8.82 -17.79
CA LYS A 98 -7.31 8.51 -17.49
C LYS A 98 -6.96 8.84 -16.03
N ASN A 99 -7.35 10.03 -15.54
CA ASN A 99 -7.05 10.43 -14.17
C ASN A 99 -7.76 9.54 -13.15
N ILE A 100 -9.04 9.22 -13.39
CA ILE A 100 -9.80 8.33 -12.52
C ILE A 100 -9.22 6.91 -12.53
N ASN A 101 -8.83 6.38 -13.69
CA ASN A 101 -8.21 5.06 -13.80
C ASN A 101 -6.85 5.01 -13.08
N ILE A 102 -6.00 6.04 -13.22
CA ILE A 102 -4.74 6.13 -12.47
C ILE A 102 -4.99 6.15 -10.95
N ALA A 103 -5.98 6.92 -10.51
CA ALA A 103 -6.35 6.94 -9.10
C ALA A 103 -6.86 5.57 -8.63
N ASN A 104 -7.69 4.89 -9.43
CA ASN A 104 -8.22 3.57 -9.11
C ASN A 104 -7.10 2.51 -9.06
N ASP A 105 -6.13 2.57 -9.96
CA ASP A 105 -4.94 1.71 -9.93
C ASP A 105 -4.09 1.94 -8.68
N SER A 106 -3.92 3.21 -8.29
CA SER A 106 -3.25 3.59 -7.04
C SER A 106 -4.00 3.07 -5.81
N TYR A 107 -5.34 3.18 -5.80
CA TYR A 107 -6.20 2.59 -4.77
C TYR A 107 -5.97 1.07 -4.68
N ASN A 108 -6.14 0.35 -5.80
CA ASN A 108 -6.10 -1.12 -5.81
C ASN A 108 -4.72 -1.64 -5.41
N SER A 109 -3.65 -1.05 -5.95
CA SER A 109 -2.29 -1.47 -5.61
C SER A 109 -1.97 -1.25 -4.13
N ASN A 110 -2.34 -0.11 -3.55
CA ASN A 110 -2.08 0.17 -2.13
C ASN A 110 -3.02 -0.59 -1.20
N TYR A 111 -4.25 -0.86 -1.61
CA TYR A 111 -5.18 -1.70 -0.87
C TYR A 111 -4.62 -3.13 -0.75
N GLU A 112 -4.10 -3.69 -1.83
CA GLU A 112 -3.47 -5.02 -1.82
C GLU A 112 -2.18 -5.05 -0.99
N LEU A 113 -1.37 -3.98 -1.02
CA LEU A 113 -0.20 -3.86 -0.14
C LEU A 113 -0.60 -3.80 1.33
N ALA A 114 -1.62 -3.01 1.68
CA ALA A 114 -2.13 -2.93 3.04
C ALA A 114 -2.70 -4.28 3.52
N LYS A 115 -3.42 -4.99 2.65
CA LYS A 115 -3.92 -6.33 2.93
C LYS A 115 -2.80 -7.32 3.20
N LYS A 116 -1.74 -7.32 2.37
CA LYS A 116 -0.53 -8.16 2.57
C LYS A 116 0.21 -7.83 3.87
N SER A 117 0.12 -6.58 4.34
CA SER A 117 0.66 -6.13 5.62
C SER A 117 -0.26 -6.41 6.81
N ASN A 118 -1.42 -7.06 6.63
CA ASN A 118 -2.42 -7.29 7.68
C ASN A 118 -2.90 -5.99 8.34
N CYS A 119 -3.06 -4.93 7.54
CA CYS A 119 -3.65 -3.68 8.01
C CYS A 119 -5.17 -3.84 8.21
N ASP A 120 -5.74 -3.09 9.16
CA ASP A 120 -7.19 -2.94 9.25
C ASP A 120 -7.71 -2.06 8.10
N LEU A 121 -8.58 -2.65 7.28
CA LEU A 121 -9.17 -2.06 6.08
C LEU A 121 -10.70 -1.90 6.19
N SER A 122 -11.26 -2.00 7.40
CA SER A 122 -12.71 -1.85 7.65
C SER A 122 -13.30 -0.56 7.07
N GLU A 123 -12.55 0.54 7.10
CA GLU A 123 -12.92 1.85 6.52
C GLU A 123 -13.01 1.84 4.98
N PHE A 124 -12.43 0.84 4.32
CA PHE A 124 -12.32 0.72 2.86
C PHE A 124 -13.13 -0.49 2.33
N SER A 125 -14.30 -0.73 2.92
CA SER A 125 -15.13 -1.91 2.68
C SER A 125 -15.55 -2.14 1.22
N SER A 126 -15.46 -1.12 0.36
CA SER A 126 -15.82 -1.21 -1.05
C SER A 126 -14.95 -0.29 -1.90
N ASN A 127 -14.53 -0.79 -3.07
CA ASN A 127 -13.81 0.00 -4.07
C ASN A 127 -14.64 1.24 -4.49
N PRO A 128 -14.00 2.41 -4.68
CA PRO A 128 -14.69 3.68 -4.99
C PRO A 128 -15.55 3.62 -6.27
N LEU A 129 -15.10 2.94 -7.33
CA LEU A 129 -15.90 2.79 -8.56
C LEU A 129 -17.18 1.96 -8.33
N VAL A 130 -17.10 0.94 -7.46
CA VAL A 130 -18.28 0.15 -7.07
C VAL A 130 -19.27 1.00 -6.29
N LYS A 131 -18.79 1.85 -5.38
CA LYS A 131 -19.64 2.81 -4.66
C LYS A 131 -20.33 3.75 -5.64
N LEU A 132 -19.60 4.34 -6.58
CA LEU A 132 -20.16 5.25 -7.59
C LEU A 132 -21.26 4.59 -8.42
N LYS A 133 -21.03 3.36 -8.87
CA LYS A 133 -22.04 2.58 -9.61
C LYS A 133 -23.32 2.39 -8.81
N ASN A 134 -23.20 2.08 -7.52
CA ASN A 134 -24.35 1.94 -6.63
C ASN A 134 -25.06 3.28 -6.40
N SER A 135 -24.31 4.37 -6.20
CA SER A 135 -24.88 5.72 -6.05
C SER A 135 -25.66 6.14 -7.28
N ILE A 136 -25.13 5.91 -8.48
CA ILE A 136 -25.82 6.18 -9.74
C ILE A 136 -27.15 5.41 -9.80
N LYS A 137 -27.12 4.10 -9.52
CA LYS A 137 -28.34 3.26 -9.53
C LYS A 137 -29.41 3.78 -8.56
N ILE A 138 -29.02 4.14 -7.34
CA ILE A 138 -29.95 4.70 -6.34
C ILE A 138 -30.56 6.02 -6.82
N LEU A 139 -29.77 6.88 -7.46
CA LEU A 139 -30.23 8.17 -7.97
C LEU A 139 -31.17 8.00 -9.17
N GLU A 140 -30.93 7.02 -10.04
CA GLU A 140 -31.84 6.65 -11.14
C GLU A 140 -33.20 6.19 -10.60
N GLU A 141 -33.21 5.23 -9.67
CA GLU A 141 -34.44 4.70 -9.08
C GLU A 141 -35.27 5.79 -8.36
N LYS A 142 -34.61 6.82 -7.81
CA LYS A 142 -35.28 7.97 -7.20
C LYS A 142 -35.86 8.93 -8.24
N LYS A 143 -35.23 9.06 -9.40
CA LYS A 143 -35.68 9.92 -10.49
C LYS A 143 -36.91 9.34 -11.18
N ASP A 144 -36.93 8.02 -11.39
CA ASP A 144 -38.05 7.33 -12.05
C ASP A 144 -39.33 7.26 -11.19
N LYS A 145 -39.22 7.54 -9.88
CA LYS A 145 -40.34 7.59 -8.92
C LYS A 145 -40.94 8.99 -8.73
N LYS A 146 -40.39 10.02 -9.39
CA LYS A 146 -40.90 11.40 -9.36
C LYS A 146 -41.63 11.72 -10.66
#